data_AF-A0A1W9LMA5-F1
#
_entry.id   AF-A0A1W9LMA5-F1
#
_cell.length_a   1.000
_cell.length_b   1.000
_cell.length_c   1.000
_cell.angle_alpha   90.00
_cell.angle_beta   90.00
_cell.angle_gamma   90.00
#
_symmetry.space_group_name_H-M   'P 1'
#
loop_
_entity.id
_entity.type
_entity.pdbx_description
1 polymer ?
#
loop_
_entity_poly.entity_id
_entity_poly.type
_entity_poly.pdbx_seq_one_letter_code
_entity_poly.pdbx_strand_id
1 'polypeptide(L)' 'MRITVDISDEIFEDLCALTGEKKKSPAISKAVEEFVKRKKAAQFGKMIREGYFDYPSTAEEIEAADR' A
#
# COMPACT_ATOMS: atom_id res chain seq x y z
N MET A 1 -11.26 -15.88 5.64
CA MET A 1 -10.29 -16.98 5.49
C MET A 1 -9.65 -17.24 6.85
N ARG A 2 -9.45 -18.50 7.26
CA ARG A 2 -8.77 -18.85 8.52
C ARG A 2 -7.46 -19.55 8.18
N ILE A 3 -6.36 -19.04 8.74
CA ILE A 3 -5.01 -19.57 8.54
C ILE A 3 -4.29 -19.62 9.88
N THR A 4 -3.29 -20.49 9.98
CA THR A 4 -2.34 -20.51 11.10
C THR A 4 -1.03 -19.94 10.57
N VAL A 5 -0.45 -19.00 11.31
CA VAL A 5 0.82 -18.35 10.98
C VAL A 5 1.73 -18.38 12.19
N ASP A 6 3.02 -18.57 11.95
CA ASP A 6 4.06 -18.48 12.96
C ASP A 6 4.74 -17.11 12.86
N ILE A 7 4.90 -16.46 14.00
CA ILE A 7 5.35 -15.08 14.14
C ILE A 7 6.01 -14.95 15.51
N SER A 8 7.18 -14.32 15.57
CA SER A 8 7.85 -14.05 16.83
C SER A 8 7.05 -13.06 17.69
N ASP A 9 7.14 -13.22 19.01
CA ASP A 9 6.47 -12.32 19.95
C ASP A 9 6.94 -10.87 19.79
N GLU A 10 8.24 -10.65 19.53
CA GLU A 10 8.82 -9.33 19.25
C GLU A 10 8.13 -8.63 18.06
N ILE A 11 7.97 -9.33 16.94
CA ILE A 11 7.28 -8.78 15.76
C ILE A 11 5.81 -8.55 16.06
N PHE A 12 5.19 -9.39 16.88
CA PHE A 12 3.78 -9.23 17.25
C PHE A 12 3.56 -7.99 18.14
N GLU A 13 4.47 -7.71 19.06
CA GLU A 13 4.44 -6.51 19.89
C GLU A 13 4.57 -5.24 19.05
N ASP A 14 5.56 -5.21 18.13
CA ASP A 14 5.73 -4.13 17.17
C ASP A 14 4.49 -3.95 16.29
N LEU A 15 3.91 -5.06 15.83
CA LEU A 15 2.68 -5.05 15.05
C LEU A 15 1.54 -4.38 15.82
N CYS A 16 1.33 -4.78 17.07
CA CYS A 16 0.28 -4.22 17.92
C CYS A 16 0.48 -2.72 18.14
N ALA A 17 1.74 -2.29 18.36
CA ALA A 17 2.09 -0.88 18.52
C ALA A 17 1.81 -0.07 17.23
N LEU A 18 2.18 -0.62 16.06
CA LEU A 18 1.95 0.01 14.77
C LEU A 18 0.47 0.07 14.38
N THR A 19 -0.28 -1.00 14.64
CA THR A 19 -1.69 -1.08 14.25
C THR A 19 -2.65 -0.46 15.26
N GLY A 20 -2.21 -0.26 16.51
CA GLY A 20 -3.05 0.14 17.65
C GLY A 20 -3.98 -0.95 18.16
N GLU A 21 -3.77 -2.20 17.72
CA GLU A 21 -4.64 -3.33 17.99
C GLU A 21 -4.06 -4.18 19.11
N LYS A 22 -4.90 -4.67 20.02
CA LYS A 22 -4.46 -5.53 21.15
C LYS A 22 -4.70 -7.01 20.90
N LYS A 23 -5.50 -7.34 19.90
CA LYS A 23 -5.92 -8.72 19.59
C LYS A 23 -5.15 -9.24 18.38
N LYS A 24 -4.72 -10.50 18.44
CA LYS A 24 -3.94 -11.17 17.38
C LYS A 24 -4.57 -11.06 15.99
N SER A 25 -5.83 -11.48 15.86
CA SER A 25 -6.49 -11.55 14.55
C SER A 25 -6.74 -10.16 13.92
N PRO A 26 -7.25 -9.15 14.64
CA PRO A 26 -7.36 -7.78 14.11
C PRO A 26 -6.01 -7.16 13.70
N ALA A 27 -4.97 -7.31 14.53
CA ALA A 27 -3.65 -6.77 14.24
C ALA A 27 -3.08 -7.33 12.92
N ILE A 28 -3.10 -8.66 12.77
CA ILE A 28 -2.62 -9.34 11.56
C ILE A 28 -3.45 -8.97 10.34
N SER A 29 -4.78 -8.94 10.47
CA SER A 29 -5.69 -8.60 9.36
C SER A 29 -5.41 -7.20 8.82
N LYS A 30 -5.28 -6.22 9.73
CA LYS A 30 -5.01 -4.81 9.38
C LYS A 30 -3.64 -4.65 8.73
N ALA A 31 -2.63 -5.31 9.28
CA ALA A 31 -1.27 -5.24 8.74
C ALA A 31 -1.16 -5.82 7.33
N VAL A 32 -1.80 -6.97 7.07
CA VAL A 32 -1.84 -7.58 5.75
C VAL A 32 -2.56 -6.68 4.75
N GLU A 33 -3.70 -6.10 5.14
CA GLU A 33 -4.44 -5.18 4.28
C GLU A 33 -3.61 -3.94 3.91
N GLU A 34 -2.96 -3.33 4.89
CA GLU A 34 -2.08 -2.18 4.67
C GLU A 34 -0.89 -2.53 3.78
N PHE A 35 -0.25 -3.68 4.00
CA PHE A 35 0.86 -4.13 3.17
C PHE A 35 0.46 -4.25 1.70
N VAL A 36 -0.68 -4.91 1.43
CA VAL A 36 -1.20 -5.07 0.07
C VAL A 36 -1.52 -3.70 -0.55
N LYS A 37 -2.19 -2.81 0.19
CA LYS A 37 -2.51 -1.45 -0.30
C LYS A 37 -1.26 -0.66 -0.65
N ARG A 38 -0.22 -0.68 0.21
CA ARG A 38 1.04 0.04 -0.04
C ARG A 38 1.80 -0.53 -1.24
N LYS A 39 1.83 -1.86 -1.41
CA LYS A 39 2.44 -2.48 -2.59
C LYS A 39 1.70 -2.13 -3.88
N LYS A 40 0.36 -2.15 -3.86
CA LYS A 40 -0.45 -1.70 -5.00
C LYS A 40 -0.22 -0.23 -5.33
N ALA A 41 -0.17 0.66 -4.33
CA ALA A 41 0.11 2.07 -4.54
C ALA A 41 1.50 2.29 -5.18
N ALA A 42 2.53 1.58 -4.71
CA ALA A 42 3.87 1.66 -5.30
C ALA A 42 3.90 1.15 -6.76
N GLN A 43 3.20 0.06 -7.07
CA GLN A 43 3.06 -0.45 -8.43
C GLN A 43 2.32 0.54 -9.32
N PHE A 44 1.23 1.13 -8.83
CA PHE A 44 0.46 2.14 -9.55
C PHE A 44 1.30 3.38 -9.86
N GLY A 45 2.05 3.89 -8.89
CA GLY A 45 2.97 5.00 -9.10
C GLY A 45 4.11 4.68 -10.09
N LYS A 46 4.52 3.41 -10.19
CA LYS A 46 5.45 2.97 -11.24
C LYS A 46 4.79 3.00 -12.62
N MET A 47 3.57 2.48 -12.74
CA MET A 47 2.81 2.49 -14.01
C MET A 47 2.58 3.90 -14.55
N ILE A 48 2.28 4.87 -13.66
CA ILE A 48 2.16 6.29 -14.03
C ILE A 48 3.46 6.79 -14.68
N ARG A 49 4.61 6.55 -14.04
CA ARG A 49 5.91 7.02 -14.53
C ARG A 49 6.37 6.35 -15.82
N GLU A 50 5.93 5.11 -16.05
CA GLU A 50 6.25 4.36 -17.27
C GLU A 50 5.31 4.68 -18.44
N GLY A 51 4.38 5.63 -18.28
CA GLY A 51 3.45 6.00 -19.34
C GLY A 51 2.49 4.86 -19.71
N TYR A 52 2.19 3.98 -18.76
CA TYR A 52 1.35 2.80 -18.99
C TYR A 52 -0.11 3.16 -19.36
N PHE A 53 -0.54 4.39 -19.06
CA PHE A 53 -1.91 4.85 -19.29
C PHE A 53 -1.98 5.78 -20.49
N ASP A 54 -3.10 5.71 -21.21
CA ASP A 54 -3.42 6.65 -22.29
C ASP A 54 -3.84 7.99 -21.68
N TYR A 55 -2.88 8.90 -21.53
CA TYR A 55 -3.15 10.24 -21.06
C TYR A 55 -3.81 11.06 -22.17
N PRO A 56 -4.86 11.85 -21.88
CA PRO A 56 -5.58 12.63 -22.89
C PRO A 56 -4.78 13.81 -23.44
N SER A 57 -3.67 14.16 -22.79
CA SER A 57 -2.78 15.25 -23.16
C SER A 57 -1.36 14.94 -22.71
N THR A 58 -0.38 15.42 -23.47
CA THR A 58 1.05 15.32 -23.14
C THR A 58 1.43 16.32 -22.04
N ALA A 59 2.60 16.13 -21.42
CA ALA A 59 3.10 17.05 -20.41
C ALA A 59 3.25 18.48 -20.95
N GLU A 60 3.72 18.63 -22.18
CA GLU A 60 3.93 19.91 -22.87
C GLU A 60 2.61 20.65 -23.14
N GLU A 61 1.56 19.92 -23.53
CA GLU A 61 0.22 20.48 -23.75
C GLU A 61 -0.39 20.99 -22.44
N ILE A 62 -0.18 20.28 -21.33
CA ILE A 62 -0.61 20.71 -20.00
C ILE A 62 0.14 21.97 -19.56
N GLU A 63 1.48 22.00 -19.73
CA GLU A 63 2.31 23.16 -19.37
C GLU A 63 1.99 24.41 -20.18
N ALA A 64 1.58 24.26 -21.45
CA ALA A 64 1.17 25.37 -22.30
C ALA A 64 -0.21 25.93 -21.94
N ALA A 65 -1.11 25.11 -21.42
CA ALA A 65 -2.47 25.52 -21.02
C ALA A 65 -2.52 26.25 -19.68
N ASP A 66 -1.55 26.02 -18.80
CA ASP A 66 -1.47 26.62 -17.45
C ASP A 66 -0.76 27.98 -17.41
N ARG A 67 -0.26 28.46 -18.56
CA ARG A 67 0.52 29.70 -18.72
C ARG A 67 -0.28 30.82 -19.39
#